data_AF-A0AAD5NGB9-F1
#
_entry.id   AF-A0AAD5NGB9-F1
#
_cell.length_a   1.000
_cell.length_b   1.000
_cell.length_c   1.000
_cell.angle_alpha   90.00
_cell.angle_beta   90.00
_cell.angle_gamma   90.00
#
_symmetry.space_group_name_H-M   'P 1'
#
loop_
_entity.id
_entity.type
_entity.pdbx_description
1 polymer ?
#
loop_
_entity_poly.entity_id
_entity_poly.type
_entity_poly.pdbx_seq_one_letter_code
_entity_poly.pdbx_strand_id
1 'polypeptide(L)'
;MMANLAQVAGVNALGLINMIISSARTATTQRRNCEQLAEHVKIIGNLLEKLRSTDLMMRLPAIKEPLDCLEEALKRALELVESCREKSYLYMLAMGWSVVYQFRQVQNEIDRYLRLVPLISLVHEFRMQQFSGITIL
;
A
#
# COMPACT_ATOMS: atom_id res chain seq x y z
N MET A 1 19.25 10.49 -23.87
CA MET A 1 18.96 10.79 -22.46
C MET A 1 18.24 9.58 -21.90
N MET A 2 18.97 8.66 -21.26
CA MET A 2 18.39 7.46 -20.66
C MET A 2 17.61 7.90 -19.43
N ALA A 3 16.28 7.91 -19.53
CA ALA A 3 15.43 8.07 -18.36
C ALA A 3 15.72 6.89 -17.43
N ASN A 4 16.08 7.21 -16.20
CA ASN A 4 16.43 6.29 -15.14
C ASN A 4 15.21 5.42 -14.80
N LEU A 5 15.00 4.31 -15.52
CA LEU A 5 13.84 3.40 -15.37
C LEU A 5 13.83 2.61 -14.05
N ALA A 6 14.72 2.93 -13.11
CA ALA A 6 14.73 2.41 -11.75
C ALA A 6 13.99 3.31 -10.75
N GLN A 7 13.56 4.52 -11.15
CA GLN A 7 12.56 5.31 -10.42
C GLN A 7 11.23 5.08 -11.15
N VAL A 8 10.16 4.50 -10.58
CA VAL A 8 9.27 5.09 -9.57
C VAL A 8 8.22 4.00 -9.28
N ALA A 9 8.52 3.04 -8.40
CA ALA A 9 7.45 2.22 -7.79
C ALA A 9 7.13 2.76 -6.38
N GLY A 10 8.16 3.20 -5.64
CA GLY A 10 7.98 3.83 -4.33
C GLY A 10 7.47 5.28 -4.37
N VAL A 11 7.73 6.02 -5.45
CA VAL A 11 7.33 7.43 -5.58
C VAL A 11 5.84 7.58 -5.92
N ASN A 12 5.18 6.54 -6.45
CA ASN A 12 3.73 6.55 -6.67
C ASN A 12 2.94 6.18 -5.41
N ALA A 13 3.36 5.14 -4.66
CA ALA A 13 2.63 4.69 -3.47
C ALA A 13 2.56 5.78 -2.37
N LEU A 14 3.66 6.47 -2.08
CA LEU A 14 3.67 7.56 -1.09
C LEU A 14 2.83 8.76 -1.54
N GLY A 15 2.82 9.07 -2.85
CA GLY A 15 1.95 10.08 -3.43
C GLY A 15 0.47 9.71 -3.26
N LEU A 16 0.10 8.47 -3.59
CA LEU A 16 -1.26 7.94 -3.41
C LEU A 16 -1.71 8.01 -1.94
N ILE A 17 -0.84 7.64 -1.00
CA ILE A 17 -1.13 7.72 0.44
C ILE A 17 -1.47 9.16 0.84
N ASN A 18 -0.68 10.13 0.41
CA ASN A 18 -0.94 11.54 0.71
C ASN A 18 -2.26 12.02 0.10
N MET A 19 -2.60 11.58 -1.12
CA MET A 19 -3.88 11.88 -1.76
C MET A 19 -5.06 11.22 -1.03
N ILE A 20 -4.93 9.98 -0.57
CA ILE A 20 -5.95 9.30 0.23
C ILE A 20 -6.20 10.07 1.53
N ILE A 21 -5.14 10.47 2.23
CA ILE A 21 -5.23 11.22 3.49
C ILE A 21 -5.90 12.59 3.26
N SER A 22 -5.56 13.30 2.19
CA SER A 22 -6.16 14.61 1.89
C SER A 22 -7.62 14.47 1.45
N SER A 23 -7.94 13.52 0.58
CA SER A 23 -9.31 13.25 0.11
C SER A 23 -10.22 12.83 1.25
N ALA A 24 -9.75 11.99 2.18
CA ALA A 24 -10.51 11.54 3.35
C ALA A 24 -11.02 12.70 4.23
N ARG A 25 -10.24 13.79 4.37
CA ARG A 25 -10.64 14.99 5.13
C ARG A 25 -11.83 15.72 4.51
N THR A 26 -12.02 15.57 3.20
CA THR A 26 -13.09 16.21 2.44
C THR A 26 -14.32 15.32 2.24
N ALA A 27 -14.30 14.08 2.76
CA ALA A 27 -15.42 13.16 2.65
C ALA A 27 -16.66 13.74 3.34
N THR A 28 -17.77 13.79 2.62
CA THR A 28 -19.07 14.23 3.16
C THR A 28 -19.85 13.06 3.75
N THR A 29 -19.42 11.83 3.46
CA THR A 29 -20.13 10.59 3.74
C THR A 29 -19.16 9.50 4.13
N GLN A 30 -19.61 8.48 4.88
CA GLN A 30 -18.74 7.39 5.37
C GLN A 30 -17.44 7.90 6.05
N ARG A 31 -17.51 9.07 6.70
CA ARG A 31 -16.35 9.78 7.27
C ARG A 31 -15.47 8.88 8.11
N ARG A 32 -16.10 8.12 9.02
CA ARG A 32 -15.38 7.19 9.92
C ARG A 32 -14.55 6.16 9.14
N ASN A 33 -15.08 5.60 8.06
CA ASN A 33 -14.36 4.62 7.24
C ASN A 33 -13.22 5.27 6.45
N CYS A 34 -13.44 6.49 5.93
CA CYS A 34 -12.39 7.25 5.26
C CYS A 34 -11.25 7.64 6.21
N GLU A 35 -11.59 8.11 7.42
CA GLU A 35 -10.62 8.48 8.46
C GLU A 35 -9.82 7.27 8.93
N GLN A 36 -10.49 6.15 9.22
CA GLN A 36 -9.81 4.89 9.59
C GLN A 36 -8.86 4.41 8.50
N LEU A 37 -9.28 4.45 7.23
CA LEU A 37 -8.41 4.10 6.12
C LEU A 37 -7.21 5.07 6.01
N ALA A 38 -7.45 6.38 6.15
CA ALA A 38 -6.40 7.40 6.12
C ALA A 38 -5.36 7.20 7.23
N GLU A 39 -5.80 6.90 8.46
CA GLU A 39 -4.92 6.54 9.56
C GLU A 39 -4.09 5.29 9.25
N HIS A 40 -4.74 4.27 8.69
CA HIS A 40 -4.08 3.03 8.33
C HIS A 40 -2.99 3.25 7.26
N VAL A 41 -3.33 3.90 6.14
CA VAL A 41 -2.36 4.14 5.07
C VAL A 41 -1.25 5.11 5.48
N LYS A 42 -1.47 5.97 6.48
CA LYS A 42 -0.42 6.81 7.06
C LYS A 42 0.66 5.97 7.75
N ILE A 43 0.28 4.96 8.53
CA ILE A 43 1.25 4.04 9.17
C ILE A 43 2.07 3.34 8.09
N ILE A 44 1.41 2.91 7.01
CA ILE A 44 2.03 2.26 5.87
C ILE A 44 3.01 3.19 5.17
N GLY A 45 2.64 4.46 4.96
CA GLY A 45 3.52 5.47 4.39
C GLY A 45 4.82 5.62 5.18
N ASN A 46 4.73 5.63 6.51
CA ASN A 46 5.91 5.67 7.37
C ASN A 46 6.81 4.43 7.23
N LEU A 47 6.22 3.25 6.98
CA LEU A 47 6.97 2.02 6.72
C LEU A 47 7.65 2.05 5.34
N LEU A 48 6.93 2.51 4.31
CA LEU A 48 7.46 2.64 2.96
C LEU A 48 8.60 3.67 2.89
N GLU A 49 8.51 4.77 3.63
CA GLU A 49 9.61 5.74 3.77
C GLU A 49 10.87 5.10 4.36
N LYS A 50 10.71 4.29 5.41
CA LYS A 50 11.83 3.53 5.99
C LYS A 50 12.39 2.53 4.98
N LEU A 51 11.55 1.77 4.29
CA LEU A 51 11.98 0.82 3.27
C LEU A 51 12.74 1.52 2.13
N ARG A 52 12.28 2.69 1.68
CA ARG A 52 12.96 3.51 0.67
C ARG A 52 14.34 3.99 1.14
N SER A 53 14.48 4.30 2.43
CA SER A 53 15.77 4.72 3.02
C SER A 53 16.79 3.57 3.13
N THR A 54 16.36 2.32 2.92
CA THR A 54 17.24 1.15 2.85
C THR A 54 17.53 0.75 1.40
N ASP A 55 18.65 0.09 1.16
CA ASP A 55 18.96 -0.52 -0.14
C ASP A 55 18.11 -1.79 -0.44
N LEU A 56 17.10 -2.11 0.38
CA LEU A 56 16.39 -3.39 0.31
C LEU A 56 15.70 -3.61 -1.06
N MET A 57 15.11 -2.57 -1.63
CA MET A 57 14.54 -2.61 -2.99
C MET A 57 15.57 -2.94 -4.07
N MET A 58 16.81 -2.47 -3.90
CA MET A 58 17.90 -2.77 -4.84
C MET A 58 18.48 -4.17 -4.64
N ARG A 59 18.57 -4.61 -3.38
CA ARG A 59 19.16 -5.91 -3.01
C ARG A 59 18.23 -7.09 -3.25
N LEU A 60 16.91 -6.88 -3.18
CA LEU A 60 15.93 -7.97 -3.25
C LEU A 60 14.82 -7.69 -4.26
N PRO A 61 15.04 -7.97 -5.57
CA PRO A 61 14.06 -7.71 -6.63
C PRO A 61 12.70 -8.39 -6.40
N ALA A 62 12.66 -9.49 -5.65
CA ALA A 62 11.44 -10.21 -5.30
C ALA A 62 10.43 -9.38 -4.48
N ILE A 63 10.86 -8.30 -3.82
CA ILE A 63 9.92 -7.42 -3.10
C ILE A 63 9.19 -6.45 -4.04
N LYS A 64 9.63 -6.32 -5.30
CA LYS A 64 9.04 -5.38 -6.26
C LYS A 64 7.58 -5.72 -6.56
N GLU A 65 7.28 -6.98 -6.88
CA GLU A 65 5.93 -7.41 -7.24
C GLU A 65 4.88 -7.14 -6.13
N PRO A 66 5.13 -7.47 -4.84
CA PRO A 66 4.25 -7.06 -3.75
C PRO A 66 4.04 -5.55 -3.64
N LEU A 67 5.06 -4.74 -3.93
CA LEU A 67 4.97 -3.28 -3.83
C LEU A 67 4.22 -2.66 -5.02
N ASP A 68 4.34 -3.24 -6.21
CA ASP A 68 3.53 -2.87 -7.38
C ASP A 68 2.04 -3.21 -7.10
N CYS A 69 1.77 -4.39 -6.52
CA CYS A 69 0.42 -4.78 -6.11
C CYS A 69 -0.16 -3.87 -5.00
N LEU A 70 0.68 -3.42 -4.07
CA LEU A 70 0.30 -2.44 -3.05
C LEU A 70 -0.10 -1.10 -3.70
N GLU A 71 0.64 -0.64 -4.70
CA GLU A 71 0.30 0.58 -5.43
C GLU A 71 -1.10 0.48 -6.08
N GLU A 72 -1.39 -0.64 -6.73
CA GLU A 72 -2.71 -0.88 -7.34
C GLU A 72 -3.84 -0.92 -6.29
N ALA A 73 -3.59 -1.48 -5.11
CA ALA A 73 -4.56 -1.46 -4.01
C ALA A 73 -4.78 -0.02 -3.48
N LEU A 74 -3.72 0.80 -3.43
CA LEU A 74 -3.81 2.21 -3.04
C LEU A 74 -4.55 3.06 -4.09
N LYS A 75 -4.46 2.75 -5.39
CA LYS A 75 -5.28 3.40 -6.42
C LYS A 75 -6.77 3.14 -6.19
N ARG A 76 -7.15 1.88 -5.97
CA ARG A 76 -8.54 1.51 -5.61
C ARG A 76 -9.00 2.16 -4.32
N ALA A 77 -8.11 2.29 -3.33
CA ALA A 77 -8.37 2.98 -2.08
C ALA A 77 -8.70 4.46 -2.30
N LEU A 78 -7.94 5.14 -3.16
CA LEU A 78 -8.16 6.55 -3.50
C LEU A 78 -9.51 6.74 -4.19
N GLU A 79 -9.82 5.95 -5.21
CA GLU A 79 -11.11 6.00 -5.91
C GLU A 79 -12.29 5.83 -4.94
N LEU A 80 -12.17 4.90 -3.99
CA LEU A 80 -13.20 4.65 -2.98
C LEU A 80 -13.40 5.87 -2.06
N VAL A 81 -12.31 6.48 -1.60
CA VAL A 81 -12.36 7.67 -0.74
C VAL A 81 -12.90 8.89 -1.50
N GLU A 82 -12.49 9.11 -2.74
CA GLU A 82 -13.02 10.19 -3.58
C GLU A 82 -14.52 10.04 -3.83
N SER A 83 -14.99 8.81 -4.00
CA SER A 83 -16.42 8.53 -4.15
C SER A 83 -17.27 8.93 -2.93
N CYS A 84 -16.66 9.12 -1.76
CA CYS A 84 -17.33 9.55 -0.53
C CYS A 84 -17.61 11.07 -0.50
N ARG A 85 -17.12 11.82 -1.49
CA ARG A 85 -17.36 13.27 -1.64
C ARG A 85 -18.56 13.58 -2.54
N GLU A 86 -18.75 12.82 -3.63
CA GLU A 86 -19.64 13.21 -4.73
C GLU A 86 -20.75 12.20 -5.03
N LYS A 87 -21.69 11.91 -4.11
CA LYS A 87 -22.89 11.11 -4.44
C LYS A 87 -24.15 11.53 -3.70
N SER A 88 -25.29 11.42 -4.37
CA SER A 88 -26.61 11.63 -3.77
C SER A 88 -26.82 10.69 -2.57
N TYR A 89 -27.46 11.20 -1.51
CA TYR A 89 -27.82 10.43 -0.31
C TYR A 89 -28.56 9.12 -0.64
N LEU A 90 -29.40 9.12 -1.69
CA LEU A 90 -30.10 7.94 -2.21
C LEU A 90 -29.17 6.87 -2.80
N TYR A 91 -28.11 7.26 -3.52
CA TYR A 91 -27.12 6.31 -4.04
C TYR A 91 -26.36 5.62 -2.89
N MET A 92 -26.03 6.38 -1.85
CA MET A 92 -25.33 5.83 -0.70
C MET A 92 -26.18 4.87 0.12
N LEU A 93 -27.47 5.16 0.26
CA LEU A 93 -28.41 4.25 0.90
C LEU A 93 -28.54 2.94 0.11
N ALA A 94 -28.62 3.01 -1.22
CA ALA A 94 -28.67 1.83 -2.09
C ALA A 94 -27.39 0.99 -2.02
N MET A 95 -26.23 1.62 -1.80
CA MET A 95 -24.91 0.96 -1.76
C MET A 95 -24.42 0.62 -0.35
N GLY A 96 -25.18 0.87 0.71
CA GLY A 96 -24.72 0.91 2.11
C GLY A 96 -23.75 -0.21 2.53
N TRP A 97 -24.22 -1.47 2.55
CA TRP A 97 -23.38 -2.62 2.94
C TRP A 97 -22.24 -2.92 1.96
N SER A 98 -22.41 -2.56 0.68
CA SER A 98 -21.38 -2.75 -0.35
C SER A 98 -20.17 -1.87 -0.08
N VAL A 99 -20.35 -0.59 0.30
CA VAL A 99 -19.24 0.34 0.55
C VAL A 99 -18.40 -0.09 1.74
N VAL A 100 -19.02 -0.50 2.85
CA VAL A 100 -18.28 -1.03 4.02
C VAL A 100 -17.47 -2.28 3.65
N TYR A 101 -18.04 -3.16 2.82
CA TYR A 101 -17.33 -4.32 2.28
C TYR A 101 -16.14 -3.91 1.41
N GLN A 102 -16.28 -2.89 0.54
CA GLN A 102 -15.18 -2.38 -0.27
C GLN A 102 -14.04 -1.82 0.59
N PHE A 103 -14.35 -1.06 1.65
CA PHE A 103 -13.33 -0.56 2.58
C PHE A 103 -12.57 -1.71 3.27
N ARG A 104 -13.29 -2.75 3.71
CA ARG A 104 -12.68 -3.93 4.32
C ARG A 104 -11.80 -4.69 3.31
N GLN A 105 -12.27 -4.85 2.08
CA GLN A 105 -11.53 -5.54 1.04
C GLN A 105 -10.21 -4.83 0.72
N VAL A 106 -10.26 -3.51 0.52
CA VAL A 106 -9.06 -2.70 0.23
C VAL A 106 -8.06 -2.76 1.39
N GLN A 107 -8.51 -2.65 2.64
CA GLN A 107 -7.63 -2.79 3.80
C GLN A 107 -6.95 -4.16 3.85
N ASN A 108 -7.70 -5.24 3.58
CA ASN A 108 -7.16 -6.60 3.56
C ASN A 108 -6.13 -6.80 2.43
N GLU A 109 -6.36 -6.24 1.24
CA GLU A 109 -5.41 -6.29 0.12
C GLU A 109 -4.10 -5.59 0.49
N ILE A 110 -4.20 -4.36 0.99
CA ILE A 110 -3.07 -3.55 1.45
C ILE A 110 -2.25 -4.31 2.51
N ASP A 111 -2.91 -4.84 3.55
CA ASP A 111 -2.27 -5.61 4.62
C ASP A 111 -1.57 -6.85 4.11
N ARG A 112 -2.22 -7.57 3.18
CA ARG A 112 -1.67 -8.79 2.60
C ARG A 112 -0.37 -8.50 1.87
N TYR A 113 -0.32 -7.47 1.02
CA TYR A 113 0.88 -7.16 0.25
C TYR A 113 2.02 -6.67 1.13
N LEU A 114 1.74 -5.88 2.17
CA LEU A 114 2.77 -5.45 3.12
C LEU A 114 3.34 -6.60 3.95
N ARG A 115 2.52 -7.60 4.32
CA ARG A 115 3.01 -8.78 5.05
C ARG A 115 3.96 -9.65 4.24
N LEU A 116 3.88 -9.63 2.90
CA LEU A 116 4.77 -10.40 2.05
C LEU A 116 6.20 -9.84 2.03
N VAL A 117 6.37 -8.52 2.17
CA VAL A 117 7.69 -7.87 2.15
C VAL A 117 8.64 -8.43 3.24
N PRO A 118 8.31 -8.42 4.54
CA PRO A 118 9.20 -8.94 5.58
C PRO A 118 9.42 -10.46 5.48
N LEU A 119 8.43 -11.22 5.00
CA LEU A 119 8.59 -12.67 4.78
C LEU A 119 9.62 -12.96 3.69
N ILE A 120 9.57 -12.21 2.58
CA ILE A 120 10.54 -12.34 1.49
C ILE A 120 11.95 -11.95 1.96
N SER A 121 12.09 -10.87 2.72
CA SER A 121 13.36 -10.46 3.33
C SER A 121 13.94 -11.54 4.26
N LEU A 122 13.12 -12.10 5.14
CA LEU A 122 13.54 -13.15 6.08
C LEU A 122 14.02 -14.41 5.37
N VAL A 123 13.29 -14.88 4.34
CA VAL A 123 13.70 -16.04 3.54
C VAL A 123 15.02 -15.77 2.81
N HIS A 124 15.23 -14.54 2.32
CA HIS A 124 16.49 -14.17 1.70
C HIS A 124 17.65 -14.20 2.70
N GLU A 125 17.48 -13.65 3.89
CA GLU A 125 18.48 -13.70 4.97
C GLU A 125 18.85 -15.13 5.36
N PHE A 126 17.85 -16.00 5.57
CA PHE A 126 18.09 -17.41 5.87
C PHE A 126 18.83 -18.14 4.74
N ARG A 127 18.47 -17.90 3.48
CA ARG A 127 19.20 -18.47 2.34
C ARG A 127 20.66 -18.04 2.35
N MET A 128 20.94 -16.74 2.53
CA MET A 128 22.32 -16.24 2.56
C MET A 128 23.13 -16.84 3.72
N GLN A 129 22.53 -16.99 4.90
CA GLN A 129 23.16 -17.68 6.03
C GLN A 129 23.47 -19.15 5.72
N GLN A 130 22.53 -19.88 5.12
CA GLN A 130 22.72 -21.28 4.74
C GLN A 130 23.85 -21.46 3.72
N PHE A 131 23.95 -20.57 2.72
CA PHE A 131 25.04 -20.63 1.74
C PHE A 131 26.39 -20.21 2.33
N SER A 132 26.42 -19.24 3.27
CA SER A 132 27.67 -18.86 3.96
C SER A 132 28.22 -19.94 4.89
N GLY A 133 27.35 -20.81 5.43
CA GLY A 133 27.77 -21.95 6.24
C GLY A 133 28.34 -23.13 5.45
N ILE A 134 28.04 -23.23 4.14
CA ILE A 134 28.52 -24.33 3.28
C ILE A 134 29.93 -24.05 2.73
N THR A 135 30.38 -22.79 2.67
CA THR A 135 31.72 -22.44 2.17
C THR A 135 32.85 -22.66 3.21
N ILE A 136 32.52 -23.07 4.45
CA ILE A 136 33.50 -23.29 5.54
C ILE A 136 33.71 -24.80 5.85
N LEU A 137 33.13 -25.71 5.06
CA LEU A 137 33.39 -27.16 5.12
C LEU A 137 33.90 -27.67 3.78
#